data_AF-A0A3B8QCM7-F1
#
_entry.id   AF-A0A3B8QCM7-F1
#
_cell.length_a   1.000
_cell.length_b   1.000
_cell.length_c   1.000
_cell.angle_alpha   90.00
_cell.angle_beta   90.00
_cell.angle_gamma   90.00
#
_symmetry.space_group_name_H-M   'P 1'
#
loop_
_entity.id
_entity.type
_entity.pdbx_description
1 polymer ?
#
loop_
_entity_poly.entity_id
_entity_poly.type
_entity_poly.pdbx_seq_one_letter_code
_entity_poly.pdbx_strand_id
1 'polypeptide(L)'
;MTPFTRSVYAVVAAIPSGRVTSYGAVAAILGRRPALRAGPSAPRAVGGALSAIPDELNLPWWRVINSSGRISTSPIHHTAQIQRALLEDDGVQFTETGRIDWDQYEWDPKDAELEQMLGTVDA
;
A
#
# COMPACT_ATOMS: atom_id res chain seq x y z
N MET A 1 -10.97 7.32 -13.36
CA MET A 1 -9.78 6.78 -12.64
C MET A 1 -8.52 6.97 -13.48
N THR A 2 -7.50 7.64 -12.95
CA THR A 2 -6.24 7.94 -13.68
C THR A 2 -5.35 6.68 -13.83
N PRO A 3 -4.39 6.66 -14.78
CA PRO A 3 -3.41 5.56 -14.87
C PRO A 3 -2.60 5.36 -13.59
N PHE A 4 -2.27 6.46 -12.90
CA PHE A 4 -1.59 6.41 -11.60
C PHE A 4 -2.46 5.70 -10.55
N THR A 5 -3.73 6.11 -10.39
CA THR A 5 -4.65 5.49 -9.44
C THR A 5 -4.85 4.00 -9.73
N ARG A 6 -5.01 3.61 -11.00
CA ARG A 6 -5.09 2.20 -11.41
C ARG A 6 -3.86 1.41 -11.00
N SER A 7 -2.68 1.98 -11.21
CA SER A 7 -1.41 1.33 -10.85
C SER A 7 -1.27 1.20 -9.33
N VAL A 8 -1.66 2.22 -8.55
CA VAL A 8 -1.74 2.11 -7.08
C VAL A 8 -2.64 0.94 -6.67
N TYR A 9 -3.83 0.82 -7.28
CA TYR A 9 -4.78 -0.24 -6.93
C TYR A 9 -4.25 -1.62 -7.28
N ALA A 10 -3.60 -1.78 -8.43
CA ALA A 10 -2.95 -3.03 -8.83
C ALA A 10 -1.87 -3.45 -7.81
N VAL A 11 -1.01 -2.53 -7.40
CA VAL A 11 0.02 -2.81 -6.38
C VAL A 11 -0.62 -3.21 -5.06
N VAL A 12 -1.65 -2.50 -4.60
CA VAL A 12 -2.33 -2.78 -3.34
C VAL A 12 -3.04 -4.13 -3.37
N ALA A 13 -3.71 -4.46 -4.48
CA ALA A 13 -4.37 -5.75 -4.66
C ALA A 13 -3.41 -6.94 -4.60
N ALA A 14 -2.14 -6.73 -4.97
CA ALA A 14 -1.11 -7.77 -4.98
C ALA A 14 -0.46 -8.03 -3.61
N ILE A 15 -0.66 -7.15 -2.61
CA ILE A 15 -0.10 -7.35 -1.27
C ILE A 15 -0.80 -8.54 -0.63
N PRO A 16 -0.11 -9.63 -0.26
CA PRO A 16 -0.75 -10.81 0.32
C PRO A 16 -1.14 -10.59 1.79
N SER A 17 -2.03 -11.46 2.30
CA SER A 17 -2.38 -11.48 3.73
C SER A 17 -1.13 -11.72 4.59
N GLY A 18 -1.09 -11.10 5.77
CA GLY A 18 0.07 -11.09 6.66
C GLY A 18 1.28 -10.29 6.17
N ARG A 19 1.16 -9.55 5.05
CA ARG A 19 2.23 -8.66 4.56
C ARG A 19 1.79 -7.21 4.51
N VAL A 20 2.75 -6.33 4.73
CA VAL A 20 2.56 -4.90 4.85
C VAL A 20 3.58 -4.16 4.00
N THR A 21 3.19 -3.03 3.45
CA THR A 21 4.09 -2.14 2.72
C THR A 21 3.91 -0.70 3.20
N SER A 22 4.78 0.20 2.72
CA SER A 22 4.67 1.63 3.01
C SER A 22 4.23 2.44 1.80
N TYR A 23 3.63 3.63 2.04
CA TYR A 23 3.32 4.58 0.97
C TYR A 23 4.53 4.90 0.08
N GLY A 24 5.72 4.95 0.69
CA GLY A 24 6.99 5.17 -0.01
C GLY A 24 7.37 3.99 -0.90
N ALA A 25 7.22 2.76 -0.40
CA ALA A 25 7.49 1.55 -1.16
C ALA A 25 6.54 1.40 -2.35
N VAL A 26 5.24 1.67 -2.17
CA VAL A 26 4.27 1.71 -3.29
C VAL A 26 4.70 2.75 -4.32
N ALA A 27 5.05 3.97 -3.90
CA ALA A 27 5.52 5.01 -4.80
C ALA A 27 6.82 4.59 -5.55
N ALA A 28 7.73 3.87 -4.89
CA ALA A 28 8.96 3.37 -5.50
C ALA A 28 8.68 2.28 -6.55
N ILE A 29 7.77 1.34 -6.26
CA ILE A 29 7.30 0.32 -7.22
C ILE A 29 6.73 1.01 -8.47
N LEU A 30 5.85 1.99 -8.28
CA LEU A 30 5.27 2.75 -9.39
C LEU A 30 6.32 3.55 -10.17
N GLY A 31 7.33 4.08 -9.47
CA GLY A 31 8.44 4.83 -10.07
C GLY A 31 9.34 4.03 -11.01
N ARG A 32 9.22 2.69 -11.01
CA ARG A 32 9.88 1.81 -12.00
C ARG A 32 9.33 2.03 -13.41
N ARG A 33 8.08 2.51 -13.52
CA ARG A 33 7.49 2.90 -14.81
C ARG A 33 7.98 4.28 -15.22
N PRO A 34 8.58 4.45 -16.42
CA PRO A 34 9.05 5.75 -16.90
C PRO A 34 7.96 6.84 -16.87
N ALA A 35 6.72 6.47 -17.21
CA ALA A 35 5.55 7.36 -17.22
C ALA A 35 5.06 7.77 -15.83
N LEU A 36 5.47 7.08 -14.75
CA LEU A 36 5.01 7.31 -13.38
C LEU A 36 6.17 7.68 -12.43
N ARG A 37 7.28 8.20 -12.97
CA ARG A 37 8.49 8.58 -12.20
C ARG A 37 8.12 9.28 -10.90
N ALA A 38 8.54 8.68 -9.78
CA ALA A 38 8.18 9.15 -8.45
C ALA A 38 8.99 10.41 -8.07
N GLY A 39 8.30 11.54 -7.93
CA GLY A 39 8.84 12.74 -7.28
C GLY A 39 8.67 12.71 -5.75
N PRO A 40 9.18 13.72 -5.01
CA PRO A 40 9.10 13.79 -3.55
C PRO A 40 7.69 13.73 -2.96
N SER A 41 6.68 14.08 -3.76
CA SER A 41 5.27 14.06 -3.38
C SER A 41 4.57 12.73 -3.67
N ALA A 42 5.21 11.77 -4.33
CA ALA A 42 4.60 10.52 -4.76
C ALA A 42 3.97 9.69 -3.62
N PRO A 43 4.59 9.57 -2.42
CA PRO A 43 3.94 8.86 -1.30
C PRO A 43 2.63 9.51 -0.84
N ARG A 44 2.53 10.85 -0.91
CA ARG A 44 1.28 11.58 -0.62
C ARG A 44 0.23 11.33 -1.69
N ALA A 45 0.64 11.27 -2.96
CA ALA A 45 -0.25 10.93 -4.07
C ALA A 45 -0.81 9.51 -3.93
N VAL A 46 0.00 8.54 -3.47
CA VAL A 46 -0.48 7.20 -3.11
C VAL A 46 -1.55 7.29 -2.02
N GLY A 47 -1.28 8.02 -0.93
CA GLY A 47 -2.27 8.22 0.13
C GLY A 47 -3.60 8.80 -0.37
N GLY A 48 -3.55 9.80 -1.25
CA GLY A 48 -4.73 10.38 -1.88
C GLY A 48 -5.48 9.40 -2.83
N ALA A 49 -4.76 8.51 -3.50
CA ALA A 49 -5.38 7.45 -4.31
C ALA A 49 -6.08 6.40 -3.43
N LEU A 50 -5.47 6.00 -2.31
CA LEU A 50 -6.05 5.05 -1.36
C LEU A 50 -7.28 5.62 -0.66
N SER A 51 -7.27 6.91 -0.30
CA SER A 51 -8.44 7.55 0.31
C SER A 51 -9.64 7.63 -0.63
N ALA A 52 -9.45 7.46 -1.94
CA ALA A 52 -10.49 7.52 -2.94
C ALA A 52 -10.90 6.13 -3.48
N ILE A 53 -10.47 5.03 -2.83
CA ILE A 53 -10.89 3.68 -3.19
C ILE A 53 -12.41 3.56 -3.02
N PRO A 54 -13.16 3.19 -4.06
CA PRO A 54 -14.56 2.81 -3.93
C PRO A 54 -14.69 1.54 -3.08
N ASP A 55 -15.64 1.53 -2.13
CA ASP A 55 -15.85 0.40 -1.22
C ASP A 55 -16.12 -0.91 -1.97
N GLU A 56 -16.70 -0.84 -3.18
CA GLU A 56 -17.03 -2.01 -3.99
C GLU A 56 -15.81 -2.79 -4.50
N LEU A 57 -14.62 -2.15 -4.53
CA LEU A 57 -13.40 -2.80 -5.01
C LEU A 57 -12.77 -3.76 -3.98
N ASN A 58 -13.18 -3.69 -2.70
CA ASN A 58 -12.69 -4.57 -1.63
C ASN A 58 -11.14 -4.71 -1.60
N LEU A 59 -10.43 -3.62 -1.89
CA LEU A 59 -8.95 -3.63 -1.91
C LEU A 59 -8.38 -3.65 -0.48
N PRO A 60 -7.27 -4.35 -0.25
CA PRO A 60 -6.63 -4.45 1.07
C PRO A 60 -5.83 -3.20 1.43
N TRP A 61 -6.46 -2.02 1.37
CA TRP A 61 -5.84 -0.72 1.62
C TRP A 61 -5.19 -0.63 3.01
N TRP A 62 -5.69 -1.41 3.98
CA TRP A 62 -5.17 -1.47 5.35
C TRP A 62 -3.72 -1.98 5.41
N ARG A 63 -3.25 -2.69 4.38
CA ARG A 63 -1.87 -3.20 4.27
C ARG A 63 -0.83 -2.12 3.89
N VAL A 64 -1.25 -0.87 3.72
CA VAL A 64 -0.34 0.26 3.45
C VAL A 64 -0.26 1.20 4.65
N ILE A 65 0.92 1.30 5.27
CA ILE A 65 1.17 2.12 6.45
C ILE A 65 2.32 3.10 6.24
N ASN A 66 2.67 3.92 7.25
CA ASN A 66 3.82 4.81 7.13
C ASN A 66 5.15 4.06 7.28
N SER A 67 6.25 4.64 6.81
CA SER A 67 7.59 4.04 6.86
C SER A 67 8.13 3.79 8.26
N SER A 68 7.55 4.40 9.30
CA SER A 68 7.89 4.12 10.70
C SER A 68 7.22 2.86 11.25
N GLY A 69 6.53 2.09 10.42
CA GLY A 69 5.82 0.88 10.81
C GLY A 69 4.53 1.17 11.58
N ARG A 70 3.99 2.39 11.51
CA ARG A 70 2.78 2.80 12.23
C ARG A 70 1.62 3.06 11.29
N ILE A 71 0.41 2.82 11.77
CA ILE A 71 -0.81 3.29 11.13
C ILE A 71 -0.79 4.82 11.07
N SER A 72 -1.04 5.37 9.90
CA SER A 72 -1.12 6.83 9.72
C SER A 72 -2.34 7.35 10.49
N THR A 73 -2.14 8.40 11.29
CA THR A 73 -3.14 8.94 12.23
C THR A 73 -4.32 9.67 11.57
N SER A 74 -4.49 9.56 10.26
CA SER A 74 -5.61 10.17 9.55
C SER A 74 -5.95 9.40 8.28
N PRO A 75 -6.83 8.39 8.35
CA PRO A 75 -7.64 8.01 7.22
C PRO A 75 -8.96 8.81 7.31
N ILE A 76 -9.26 9.57 6.24
CA ILE A 76 -10.45 10.45 6.16
C ILE A 76 -11.77 9.65 6.17
N HIS A 77 -11.71 8.35 5.83
CA HIS A 77 -12.89 7.48 5.67
C HIS A 77 -12.95 6.30 6.66
N HIS A 78 -11.83 5.93 7.30
CA HIS A 78 -11.76 4.81 8.24
C HIS A 78 -10.92 5.20 9.46
N THR A 79 -11.22 4.65 10.64
CA THR A 79 -10.42 4.97 11.83
C THR A 79 -9.13 4.16 11.86
N ALA A 80 -8.10 4.68 12.54
CA ALA A 80 -6.87 3.93 12.80
C ALA A 80 -7.14 2.59 13.53
N GLN A 81 -8.23 2.50 14.28
CA GLN A 81 -8.67 1.27 14.96
C GLN A 81 -9.17 0.21 13.97
N ILE A 82 -9.92 0.60 12.94
CA ILE A 82 -10.38 -0.31 11.89
C ILE A 82 -9.18 -0.87 11.13
N GLN A 83 -8.26 0.01 10.71
CA GLN A 83 -7.05 -0.42 10.00
C GLN A 83 -6.23 -1.41 10.85
N ARG A 84 -6.12 -1.15 12.16
CA ARG A 84 -5.43 -2.05 13.09
C ARG A 84 -6.11 -3.41 13.17
N ALA A 85 -7.43 -3.45 13.36
CA ALA A 85 -8.18 -4.69 13.47
C ALA A 85 -8.05 -5.55 12.19
N LEU A 86 -8.10 -4.94 11.01
CA LEU A 86 -7.92 -5.65 9.73
C LEU A 86 -6.50 -6.19 9.56
N LEU A 87 -5.48 -5.46 10.02
CA LEU A 87 -4.10 -5.93 10.02
C LEU A 87 -3.89 -7.09 11.00
N GLU A 88 -4.49 -7.00 12.19
CA GLU A 88 -4.44 -8.07 13.20
C GLU A 88 -5.18 -9.34 12.72
N ASP A 89 -6.29 -9.19 11.99
CA ASP A 89 -7.00 -10.29 11.32
C ASP A 89 -6.16 -10.94 10.21
N ASP A 90 -5.36 -10.15 9.49
CA ASP A 90 -4.34 -10.64 8.57
C ASP A 90 -3.12 -11.29 9.28
N GLY A 91 -3.09 -11.33 10.61
CA GLY A 91 -2.01 -11.93 11.41
C GLY A 91 -0.83 -10.99 11.68
N VAL A 92 -0.97 -9.69 11.42
CA VAL A 92 0.07 -8.69 11.71
C VAL A 92 0.00 -8.25 13.16
N GLN A 93 1.10 -8.40 13.88
CA GLN A 93 1.20 -7.99 15.29
C GLN A 93 1.86 -6.62 15.40
N PHE A 94 1.41 -5.86 16.39
CA PHE A 94 2.00 -4.58 16.75
C PHE A 94 2.72 -4.69 18.08
N THR A 95 3.92 -4.13 18.14
CA THR A 95 4.65 -3.85 19.38
C THR A 95 3.83 -2.95 20.31
N GLU A 96 4.23 -2.89 21.59
CA GLU A 96 3.64 -2.00 22.59
C GLU A 96 3.65 -0.52 22.16
N THR A 97 4.63 -0.13 21.34
CA THR A 97 4.73 1.25 20.80
C THR A 97 3.90 1.51 19.55
N GLY A 98 3.06 0.56 19.16
CA GLY A 98 2.15 0.64 18.01
C GLY A 98 2.86 0.51 16.65
N ARG A 99 4.02 -0.16 16.60
CA ARG A 99 4.78 -0.43 15.37
C ARG A 99 4.73 -1.90 15.00
N ILE A 100 4.76 -2.20 13.70
CA ILE A 100 5.03 -3.56 13.20
C ILE A 100 6.53 -3.84 13.17
N ASP A 101 6.90 -5.11 13.08
CA ASP A 101 8.24 -5.56 12.74
C ASP A 101 8.36 -5.70 11.21
N TRP A 102 9.19 -4.87 10.57
CA TRP A 102 9.38 -4.93 9.11
C TRP A 102 10.06 -6.21 8.67
N ASP A 103 11.01 -6.76 9.45
CA ASP A 103 11.72 -7.98 9.08
C ASP A 103 10.75 -9.17 8.97
N GLN A 104 9.67 -9.14 9.75
CA GLN A 104 8.64 -10.17 9.74
C GLN A 104 7.58 -9.94 8.65
N TYR A 105 7.10 -8.69 8.52
CA TYR A 105 5.87 -8.39 7.79
C TYR A 105 6.07 -7.66 6.47
N GLU A 106 7.28 -7.20 6.13
CA GLU A 106 7.53 -6.47 4.89
C GLU A 106 7.13 -7.31 3.67
N TRP A 107 6.39 -6.67 2.76
CA TRP A 107 6.13 -7.20 1.44
C TRP A 107 7.27 -6.83 0.49
N ASP A 108 8.06 -7.82 0.11
CA ASP A 108 9.17 -7.69 -0.84
C ASP A 108 8.91 -8.56 -2.10
N PRO A 109 8.12 -8.05 -3.07
CA PRO A 109 7.83 -8.78 -4.31
C PRO A 109 9.05 -8.83 -5.22
N LYS A 110 9.22 -9.93 -5.95
CA LYS A 110 10.35 -10.07 -6.89
C LYS A 110 10.16 -9.13 -8.08
N ASP A 111 11.28 -8.65 -8.64
CA ASP A 111 11.26 -7.77 -9.81
C ASP A 111 10.43 -8.32 -10.97
N ALA A 112 10.52 -9.63 -11.27
CA ALA A 112 9.75 -10.25 -12.36
C ALA A 112 8.22 -10.19 -12.13
N GLU A 113 7.77 -10.33 -10.89
CA GLU A 113 6.35 -10.25 -10.52
C GLU A 113 5.85 -8.81 -10.65
N LEU A 114 6.68 -7.85 -10.23
CA LEU A 114 6.40 -6.42 -10.40
C LEU A 114 6.27 -6.04 -11.87
N GLU A 115 7.20 -6.46 -12.73
CA GLU A 115 7.16 -6.15 -14.16
C GLU A 115 5.92 -6.75 -14.84
N GLN A 116 5.57 -8.00 -14.50
CA GLN A 116 4.36 -8.63 -15.03
C GLN A 116 3.10 -7.90 -14.59
N MET A 117 2.95 -7.64 -13.29
CA MET A 117 1.80 -6.91 -12.73
C MET A 117 1.68 -5.53 -13.36
N LEU A 118 2.77 -4.77 -13.37
CA LEU A 118 2.79 -3.43 -13.91
C LEU A 118 2.44 -3.46 -15.41
N GLY A 119 3.07 -4.30 -16.23
CA GLY A 119 2.81 -4.43 -17.67
C GLY A 119 1.34 -4.64 -18.06
N THR A 120 0.54 -5.30 -17.20
CA THR A 120 -0.89 -5.53 -17.47
C THR A 120 -1.82 -4.33 -17.23
N VAL A 121 -1.37 -3.28 -16.52
CA VAL A 121 -2.22 -2.13 -16.16
C VAL A 121 -2.48 -1.18 -17.34
N ASP A 122 -1.67 -1.26 -18.41
CA ASP A 122 -1.76 -0.42 -19.60
C ASP A 122 -2.50 -1.06 -20.79
N ALA A 123 -2.87 -2.35 -20.67
CA ALA A 123 -3.63 -3.09 -21.68
C ALA A 123 -5.15 -2.87 -21.54
#